data_AF-A0AA41YWL1-F1
#
_entry.id   AF-A0AA41YWL1-F1
#
_cell.length_a   1.000
_cell.length_b   1.000
_cell.length_c   1.000
_cell.angle_alpha   90.00
_cell.angle_beta   90.00
_cell.angle_gamma   90.00
#
_symmetry.space_group_name_H-M   'P 1'
#
loop_
_entity.id
_entity.type
_entity.pdbx_description
1 polymer ?
#
loop_
_entity_poly.entity_id
_entity_poly.type
_entity_poly.pdbx_seq_one_letter_code
_entity_poly.pdbx_strand_id
1 'polypeptide(L)'
;MSETSSTNDWAAKAGDLRDKAASTAQSYGDSIKGSASDASDSIRSHLSTAKDSLSDVKENLQANGKDLRETATNLAADLKSQASAHVDEAKTVISSMADEARNRIADIIDQQKAIGADKLSGISRAAQNAASDLEPQNPNMAKLVRDAAGSVDRIAGDLRASNLGDVVASVTTFARKQPVAFFAGSVLAGFVLARFFKSEPAHEVVARDTQT
;
A
#
# COMPACT_ATOMS: atom_id res chain seq x y z
N MET A 1 47.56 43.14 1.60
CA MET A 1 46.17 43.09 1.11
C MET A 1 46.05 41.93 0.13
N SER A 2 45.57 40.76 0.58
CA SER A 2 45.03 39.70 -0.30
C SER A 2 44.58 38.48 0.53
N GLU A 3 43.45 38.57 1.22
CA GLU A 3 42.78 37.42 1.86
C GLU A 3 41.26 37.58 1.74
N THR A 4 40.68 37.26 0.58
CA THR A 4 39.20 37.09 0.45
C THR A 4 38.76 36.03 -0.59
N SER A 5 39.65 35.26 -1.23
CA SER A 5 39.22 34.34 -2.30
C SER A 5 38.64 33.00 -1.84
N SER A 6 38.55 32.72 -0.52
CA SER A 6 38.10 31.41 -0.01
C SER A 6 36.59 31.34 0.27
N THR A 7 35.90 32.47 0.43
CA THR A 7 34.49 32.48 0.88
C THR A 7 33.45 32.37 -0.25
N ASN A 8 33.85 32.26 -1.51
CA ASN A 8 32.90 32.12 -2.63
C ASN A 8 32.87 30.71 -3.24
N ASP A 9 33.82 29.86 -2.87
CA ASP A 9 33.96 28.50 -3.41
C ASP A 9 32.93 27.53 -2.80
N TRP A 10 32.54 27.77 -1.54
CA TRP A 10 31.52 26.96 -0.86
C TRP A 10 30.12 27.16 -1.45
N ALA A 11 29.79 28.36 -1.96
CA ALA A 11 28.52 28.66 -2.60
C ALA A 11 28.42 28.01 -3.99
N ALA A 12 29.51 28.02 -4.75
CA ALA A 12 29.59 27.30 -6.03
C ALA A 12 29.48 25.78 -5.83
N LYS A 13 30.16 25.24 -4.82
CA LYS A 13 30.09 23.83 -4.45
C LYS A 13 28.70 23.42 -3.93
N ALA A 14 28.01 24.30 -3.20
CA ALA A 14 26.63 24.08 -2.77
C ALA A 14 25.64 24.07 -3.95
N GLY A 15 25.87 24.90 -4.97
CA GLY A 15 25.10 24.88 -6.22
C GLY A 15 25.23 23.55 -6.97
N ASP A 16 26.46 23.08 -7.19
CA ASP A 16 26.74 21.80 -7.86
C ASP A 16 26.12 20.60 -7.13
N LEU A 17 26.16 20.60 -5.79
CA LEU A 17 25.54 19.55 -4.99
C LEU A 17 24.01 19.54 -5.08
N ARG A 18 23.38 20.72 -5.09
CA ARG A 18 21.92 20.85 -5.28
C ARG A 18 21.50 20.38 -6.67
N ASP A 19 22.25 20.75 -7.70
CA ASP A 19 21.92 20.42 -9.09
C ASP A 19 22.18 18.92 -9.37
N LYS A 20 23.21 18.32 -8.75
CA LYS A 20 23.40 16.85 -8.72
C LYS A 20 22.30 16.12 -7.97
N ALA A 21 21.85 16.65 -6.83
CA ALA A 21 20.74 16.07 -6.08
C ALA A 21 19.42 16.15 -6.87
N ALA A 22 19.15 17.29 -7.51
CA ALA A 22 17.97 17.50 -8.36
C ALA A 22 17.98 16.57 -9.58
N SER A 23 19.10 16.45 -10.28
CA SER A 23 19.21 15.53 -11.43
C SER A 23 19.15 14.06 -11.04
N THR A 24 19.67 13.69 -9.86
CA THR A 24 19.53 12.32 -9.33
C THR A 24 18.08 12.03 -8.96
N ALA A 25 17.40 12.97 -8.29
CA ALA A 25 15.99 12.83 -7.93
C ALA A 25 15.09 12.81 -9.17
N GLN A 26 15.42 13.57 -10.21
CA GLN A 26 14.68 13.61 -11.46
C GLN A 26 14.89 12.34 -12.29
N SER A 27 16.10 11.81 -12.35
CA SER A 27 16.42 10.52 -12.99
C SER A 27 15.70 9.35 -12.30
N TYR A 28 15.66 9.36 -10.96
CA TYR A 28 14.91 8.37 -10.19
C TYR A 28 13.39 8.55 -10.35
N GLY A 29 12.92 9.80 -10.40
CA GLY A 29 11.51 10.13 -10.64
C GLY A 29 11.02 9.70 -12.02
N ASP A 30 11.80 9.93 -13.07
CA ASP A 30 11.44 9.58 -14.44
C ASP A 30 11.49 8.06 -14.69
N SER A 31 12.46 7.35 -14.08
CA SER A 31 12.50 5.88 -14.14
C SER A 31 11.33 5.23 -13.38
N ILE A 32 10.97 5.75 -12.21
CA ILE A 32 9.77 5.31 -11.50
C ILE A 32 8.51 5.66 -12.30
N LYS A 33 8.44 6.83 -12.92
CA LYS A 33 7.27 7.26 -13.70
C LYS A 33 7.08 6.42 -14.96
N GLY A 34 8.17 6.08 -15.66
CA GLY A 34 8.12 5.16 -16.80
C GLY A 34 7.70 3.75 -16.39
N SER A 35 8.34 3.20 -15.35
CA SER A 35 7.97 1.86 -14.84
C SER A 35 6.54 1.83 -14.28
N ALA A 36 6.08 2.93 -13.66
CA ALA A 36 4.72 3.09 -13.19
C ALA A 36 3.72 3.29 -14.34
N SER A 37 4.08 3.97 -15.45
CA SER A 37 3.18 4.06 -16.60
C SER A 37 3.01 2.70 -17.26
N ASP A 38 4.11 1.96 -17.45
CA ASP A 38 4.09 0.63 -18.06
C ASP A 38 3.34 -0.37 -17.19
N ALA A 39 3.56 -0.32 -15.87
CA ALA A 39 2.76 -1.08 -14.90
C ALA A 39 1.29 -0.65 -14.91
N SER A 40 0.99 0.65 -15.04
CA SER A 40 -0.39 1.12 -15.07
C SER A 40 -1.12 0.75 -16.35
N ASP A 41 -0.43 0.70 -17.50
CA ASP A 41 -1.02 0.36 -18.78
C ASP A 41 -1.25 -1.15 -18.91
N SER A 42 -0.31 -1.97 -18.41
CA SER A 42 -0.55 -3.40 -18.23
C SER A 42 -1.69 -3.67 -17.25
N ILE A 43 -1.67 -3.05 -16.06
CA ILE A 43 -2.77 -3.18 -15.08
C ILE A 43 -4.10 -2.71 -15.66
N ARG A 44 -4.16 -1.61 -16.42
CA ARG A 44 -5.41 -1.16 -17.08
C ARG A 44 -5.94 -2.19 -18.06
N SER A 45 -5.06 -2.77 -18.88
CA SER A 45 -5.42 -3.82 -19.83
C SER A 45 -5.99 -5.05 -19.11
N HIS A 46 -5.30 -5.53 -18.07
CA HIS A 46 -5.79 -6.66 -17.26
C HIS A 46 -7.06 -6.30 -16.47
N LEU A 47 -7.21 -5.04 -16.06
CA LEU A 47 -8.40 -4.56 -15.34
C LEU A 47 -9.61 -4.48 -16.28
N SER A 48 -9.45 -4.11 -17.56
CA SER A 48 -10.54 -4.23 -18.54
C SER A 48 -10.95 -5.68 -18.74
N THR A 49 -10.01 -6.60 -18.95
CA THR A 49 -10.31 -8.04 -19.09
C THR A 49 -10.97 -8.61 -17.84
N ALA A 50 -10.48 -8.23 -16.66
CA ALA A 50 -11.06 -8.61 -15.39
C ALA A 50 -12.45 -8.01 -15.21
N LYS A 51 -12.68 -6.76 -15.63
CA LYS A 51 -13.98 -6.08 -15.57
C LYS A 51 -15.00 -6.75 -16.48
N ASP A 52 -14.59 -7.14 -17.69
CA ASP A 52 -15.44 -7.86 -18.64
C ASP A 52 -15.81 -9.24 -18.06
N SER A 53 -14.82 -9.98 -17.55
CA SER A 53 -15.05 -11.25 -16.83
C SER A 53 -15.91 -11.07 -15.57
N LEU A 54 -15.81 -9.94 -14.87
CA LEU A 54 -16.64 -9.63 -13.70
C LEU A 54 -18.07 -9.32 -14.10
N SER A 55 -18.27 -8.69 -15.26
CA SER A 55 -19.60 -8.47 -15.84
C SER A 55 -20.25 -9.81 -16.14
N ASP A 56 -19.54 -10.73 -16.77
CA ASP A 56 -20.00 -12.09 -17.06
C ASP A 56 -20.31 -12.87 -15.77
N VAL A 57 -19.46 -12.70 -14.74
CA VAL A 57 -19.67 -13.25 -13.40
C VAL A 57 -20.95 -12.69 -12.78
N LYS A 58 -21.19 -11.38 -12.88
CA LYS A 58 -22.37 -10.70 -12.33
C LYS A 58 -23.66 -11.09 -13.06
N GLU A 59 -23.60 -11.29 -14.37
CA GLU A 59 -24.71 -11.76 -15.20
C GLU A 59 -25.05 -13.22 -14.86
N ASN A 60 -24.04 -14.09 -14.79
CA ASN A 60 -24.22 -15.50 -14.42
C ASN A 60 -24.58 -15.71 -12.94
N LEU A 61 -24.14 -14.84 -12.03
CA LEU A 61 -24.52 -14.83 -10.60
C LEU A 61 -26.04 -14.70 -10.41
N GLN A 62 -26.73 -14.02 -11.32
CA GLN A 62 -28.19 -13.86 -11.28
C GLN A 62 -28.93 -15.03 -11.93
N ALA A 63 -28.25 -15.83 -12.76
CA ALA A 63 -28.86 -16.89 -13.56
C ALA A 63 -28.54 -18.29 -13.02
N ASN A 64 -27.28 -18.62 -12.69
CA ASN A 64 -26.82 -19.94 -12.24
C ASN A 64 -25.45 -19.92 -11.54
N GLY A 65 -25.36 -20.53 -10.34
CA GLY A 65 -24.11 -20.58 -9.56
C GLY A 65 -23.01 -21.54 -10.08
N LYS A 66 -23.31 -22.37 -11.08
CA LYS A 66 -22.33 -23.33 -11.65
C LYS A 66 -21.35 -22.65 -12.62
N ASP A 67 -21.86 -21.77 -13.47
CA ASP A 67 -21.08 -21.09 -14.51
C ASP A 67 -20.11 -20.06 -13.89
N LEU A 68 -20.50 -19.50 -12.74
CA LEU A 68 -19.65 -18.64 -11.91
C LEU A 68 -18.31 -19.31 -11.56
N ARG A 69 -18.37 -20.59 -11.16
CA ARG A 69 -17.16 -21.31 -10.74
C ARG A 69 -16.24 -21.50 -11.93
N GLU A 70 -16.79 -21.80 -13.10
CA GLU A 70 -16.05 -22.04 -14.34
C GLU A 70 -15.33 -20.78 -14.82
N THR A 71 -16.05 -19.65 -14.89
CA THR A 71 -15.47 -18.33 -15.22
C THR A 71 -14.39 -17.92 -14.22
N ALA A 72 -14.62 -18.13 -12.92
CA ALA A 72 -13.62 -17.84 -11.90
C ALA A 72 -12.36 -18.72 -12.05
N THR A 73 -12.49 -20.01 -12.38
CA THR A 73 -11.33 -20.87 -12.66
C THR A 73 -10.56 -20.44 -13.89
N ASN A 74 -11.25 -20.03 -14.97
CA ASN A 74 -10.60 -19.62 -16.21
C ASN A 74 -9.83 -18.30 -16.03
N LEU A 75 -10.46 -17.32 -15.36
CA LEU A 75 -9.80 -16.06 -15.00
C LEU A 75 -8.58 -16.29 -14.09
N ALA A 76 -8.71 -17.17 -13.10
CA ALA A 76 -7.61 -17.52 -12.22
C ALA A 76 -6.45 -18.22 -12.97
N ALA A 77 -6.75 -19.06 -13.95
CA ALA A 77 -5.75 -19.73 -14.78
C ALA A 77 -5.00 -18.74 -15.68
N ASP A 78 -5.71 -17.81 -16.30
CA ASP A 78 -5.14 -16.79 -17.18
C ASP A 78 -4.24 -15.81 -16.41
N LEU A 79 -4.73 -15.30 -15.27
CA LEU A 79 -3.95 -14.49 -14.33
C LEU A 79 -2.70 -15.22 -13.84
N LYS A 80 -2.81 -16.50 -13.50
CA LYS A 80 -1.67 -17.30 -13.03
C LYS A 80 -0.61 -17.46 -14.11
N SER A 81 -1.02 -17.69 -15.36
CA SER A 81 -0.11 -17.81 -16.50
C SER A 81 0.69 -16.52 -16.73
N GLN A 82 -0.02 -15.39 -16.79
CA GLN A 82 0.59 -14.08 -17.03
C GLN A 82 1.44 -13.60 -15.86
N ALA A 83 0.97 -13.80 -14.62
CA ALA A 83 1.74 -13.47 -13.43
C ALA A 83 3.04 -14.30 -13.34
N SER A 84 2.98 -15.59 -13.71
CA SER A 84 4.17 -16.46 -13.67
C SER A 84 5.24 -16.02 -14.67
N ALA A 85 4.86 -15.43 -15.81
CA ALA A 85 5.80 -14.95 -16.82
C ALA A 85 6.61 -13.72 -16.36
N HIS A 86 6.09 -12.93 -15.43
CA HIS A 86 6.73 -11.71 -14.92
C HIS A 86 7.16 -11.79 -13.44
N VAL A 87 6.88 -12.92 -12.78
CA VAL A 87 7.12 -13.09 -11.34
C VAL A 87 8.61 -13.13 -11.01
N ASP A 88 9.46 -13.71 -11.85
CA ASP A 88 10.87 -13.91 -11.54
C ASP A 88 11.66 -12.59 -11.57
N GLU A 89 11.35 -11.71 -12.52
CA GLU A 89 11.90 -10.34 -12.59
C GLU A 89 11.38 -9.48 -11.43
N ALA A 90 10.07 -9.53 -11.18
CA ALA A 90 9.45 -8.80 -10.07
C ALA A 90 10.02 -9.25 -8.70
N LYS A 91 10.24 -10.55 -8.51
CA LYS A 91 10.76 -11.10 -7.25
C LYS A 91 12.15 -10.57 -6.91
N THR A 92 13.01 -10.37 -7.90
CA THR A 92 14.37 -9.86 -7.68
C THR A 92 14.34 -8.41 -7.20
N VAL A 93 13.56 -7.56 -7.86
CA VAL A 93 13.39 -6.14 -7.48
C VAL A 93 12.68 -6.00 -6.13
N ILE A 94 11.62 -6.80 -5.91
CA ILE A 94 10.86 -6.77 -4.65
C ILE A 94 11.73 -7.23 -3.48
N SER A 95 12.58 -8.25 -3.66
CA SER A 95 13.40 -8.77 -2.57
C SER A 95 14.45 -7.75 -2.10
N SER A 96 15.11 -7.04 -3.02
CA SER A 96 16.10 -6.02 -2.64
C SER A 96 15.46 -4.82 -1.94
N MET A 97 14.30 -4.36 -2.43
CA MET A 97 13.54 -3.29 -1.77
C MET A 97 12.98 -3.73 -0.40
N ALA A 98 12.53 -4.99 -0.30
CA ALA A 98 11.97 -5.53 0.94
C ALA A 98 13.03 -5.63 2.05
N ASP A 99 14.27 -6.01 1.73
CA ASP A 99 15.33 -6.10 2.74
C ASP A 99 15.75 -4.72 3.26
N GLU A 100 15.83 -3.72 2.39
CA GLU A 100 16.10 -2.34 2.84
C GLU A 100 14.94 -1.74 3.63
N ALA A 101 13.70 -1.99 3.20
CA ALA A 101 12.51 -1.58 3.94
C ALA A 101 12.42 -2.25 5.31
N ARG A 102 12.72 -3.55 5.40
CA ARG A 102 12.71 -4.31 6.67
C ARG A 102 13.63 -3.69 7.70
N ASN A 103 14.86 -3.35 7.31
CA ASN A 103 15.83 -2.76 8.24
C ASN A 103 15.34 -1.39 8.76
N ARG A 104 14.84 -0.52 7.87
CA ARG A 104 14.31 0.80 8.26
C ARG A 104 13.05 0.71 9.12
N ILE A 105 12.18 -0.24 8.82
CA ILE A 105 10.93 -0.45 9.56
C ILE A 105 11.20 -1.06 10.94
N ALA A 106 12.17 -1.97 11.06
CA ALA A 106 12.59 -2.53 12.35
C ALA A 106 12.98 -1.44 13.36
N ASP A 107 13.83 -0.51 12.93
CA ASP A 107 14.30 0.60 13.77
C ASP A 107 13.16 1.54 14.22
N ILE A 108 12.19 1.81 13.34
CA ILE A 108 11.04 2.68 13.64
C ILE A 108 10.05 1.97 14.58
N ILE A 109 9.80 0.68 14.36
CA ILE A 109 8.82 -0.08 15.15
C ILE A 109 9.30 -0.23 16.58
N ASP A 110 10.57 -0.58 16.82
CA ASP A 110 11.08 -0.76 18.18
C ASP A 110 11.01 0.53 19.02
N GLN A 111 11.06 1.70 18.38
CA GLN A 111 10.87 3.00 19.04
C GLN A 111 9.39 3.39 19.25
N GLN A 112 8.44 2.80 18.50
CA GLN A 112 7.04 3.25 18.43
C GLN A 112 6.00 2.19 18.83
N LYS A 113 6.40 0.98 19.25
CA LYS A 113 5.49 -0.13 19.66
C LYS A 113 4.38 0.30 20.62
N ALA A 114 4.68 1.19 21.58
CA ALA A 114 3.70 1.66 22.56
C ALA A 114 2.62 2.58 21.97
N ILE A 115 2.93 3.34 20.92
CA ILE A 115 2.03 4.37 20.34
C ILE A 115 0.97 3.73 19.41
N GLY A 116 1.26 2.57 18.83
CA GLY A 116 0.36 1.88 17.89
C GLY A 116 -0.85 1.22 18.56
N ALA A 117 -0.65 0.57 19.71
CA ALA A 117 -1.71 -0.17 20.40
C ALA A 117 -2.87 0.74 20.85
N ASP A 118 -2.55 1.94 21.33
CA ASP A 118 -3.56 2.90 21.77
C ASP A 118 -4.40 3.44 20.60
N LYS A 119 -3.82 3.60 19.41
CA LYS A 119 -4.56 4.01 18.20
C LYS A 119 -5.49 2.90 17.69
N LEU A 120 -5.06 1.64 17.77
CA LEU A 120 -5.88 0.49 17.41
C LEU A 120 -7.11 0.33 18.33
N SER A 121 -6.96 0.64 19.62
CA SER A 121 -8.09 0.65 20.56
C SER A 121 -9.13 1.72 20.22
N GLY A 122 -8.73 2.85 19.63
CA GLY A 122 -9.64 3.88 19.12
C GLY A 122 -10.44 3.42 17.92
N ILE A 123 -9.81 2.68 17.00
CA ILE A 123 -10.46 2.09 15.82
C ILE A 123 -11.45 1.00 16.23
N SER A 124 -11.06 0.12 17.15
CA SER A 124 -11.95 -0.91 17.71
C SER A 124 -13.20 -0.28 18.34
N ARG A 125 -13.02 0.78 19.16
CA ARG A 125 -14.14 1.54 19.75
C ARG A 125 -15.03 2.20 18.69
N ALA A 126 -14.45 2.83 17.67
CA ALA A 126 -15.22 3.43 16.59
C ALA A 126 -16.02 2.37 15.80
N ALA A 127 -15.43 1.21 15.53
CA ALA A 127 -16.10 0.10 14.86
C ALA A 127 -17.21 -0.50 15.74
N GLN A 128 -16.98 -0.62 17.04
CA GLN A 128 -17.96 -1.09 18.02
C GLN A 128 -19.18 -0.16 18.06
N ASN A 129 -18.95 1.15 18.06
CA ASN A 129 -20.00 2.17 18.04
C ASN A 129 -20.77 2.12 16.71
N ALA A 130 -20.07 2.03 15.57
CA ALA A 130 -20.71 1.88 14.27
C ALA A 130 -21.56 0.59 14.18
N ALA A 131 -21.08 -0.52 14.76
CA ALA A 131 -21.87 -1.76 14.84
C ALA A 131 -23.16 -1.56 15.65
N SER A 132 -23.07 -0.86 16.78
CA SER A 132 -24.24 -0.54 17.61
C SER A 132 -25.23 0.41 16.92
N ASP A 133 -24.75 1.35 16.10
CA ASP A 133 -25.60 2.23 15.30
C ASP A 133 -26.27 1.51 14.10
N LEU A 134 -25.60 0.47 13.59
CA LEU A 134 -26.10 -0.39 12.51
C LEU A 134 -27.06 -1.48 13.00
N GLU A 135 -27.01 -1.87 14.28
CA GLU A 135 -27.81 -2.97 14.85
C GLU A 135 -29.32 -2.79 14.67
N PRO A 136 -29.91 -1.59 14.87
CA PRO A 136 -31.33 -1.36 14.62
C PRO A 136 -31.71 -1.40 13.13
N GLN A 137 -30.76 -1.12 12.23
CA GLN A 137 -31.00 -1.01 10.78
C GLN A 137 -30.76 -2.33 10.05
N ASN A 138 -29.71 -3.06 10.45
CA ASN A 138 -29.31 -4.32 9.86
C ASN A 138 -28.50 -5.17 10.86
N PRO A 139 -29.17 -6.08 11.60
CA PRO A 139 -28.52 -6.93 12.60
C PRO A 139 -27.40 -7.83 12.05
N ASN A 140 -27.50 -8.23 10.78
CA ASN A 140 -26.50 -9.07 10.13
C ASN A 140 -25.21 -8.28 9.85
N MET A 141 -25.34 -7.02 9.42
CA MET A 141 -24.18 -6.14 9.22
C MET A 141 -23.55 -5.74 10.56
N ALA A 142 -24.35 -5.49 11.59
CA ALA A 142 -23.84 -5.22 12.92
C ALA A 142 -22.99 -6.37 13.47
N LYS A 143 -23.43 -7.63 13.31
CA LYS A 143 -22.64 -8.82 13.67
C LYS A 143 -21.33 -8.91 12.88
N LEU A 144 -21.38 -8.66 11.57
CA LEU A 144 -20.17 -8.68 10.74
C LEU A 144 -19.15 -7.63 11.18
N VAL A 145 -19.60 -6.41 11.48
CA VAL A 145 -18.72 -5.33 11.99
C VAL A 145 -18.18 -5.68 13.38
N ARG A 146 -19.00 -6.32 14.24
CA ARG A 146 -18.58 -6.79 15.57
C ARG A 146 -17.50 -7.88 15.48
N ASP A 147 -17.66 -8.84 14.58
CA ASP A 147 -16.69 -9.92 14.36
C ASP A 147 -15.38 -9.39 13.79
N ALA A 148 -15.47 -8.39 12.89
CA ALA A 148 -14.30 -7.67 12.39
C ALA A 148 -13.58 -6.90 13.51
N ALA A 149 -14.32 -6.17 14.34
CA ALA A 149 -13.76 -5.43 15.49
C ALA A 149 -13.06 -6.38 16.48
N GLY A 150 -13.65 -7.53 16.80
CA GLY A 150 -13.05 -8.56 17.65
C GLY A 150 -11.81 -9.23 17.04
N SER A 151 -11.66 -9.17 15.72
CA SER A 151 -10.44 -9.62 15.03
C SER A 151 -9.33 -8.56 15.11
N VAL A 152 -9.69 -7.28 14.99
CA VAL A 152 -8.76 -6.15 15.17
C VAL A 152 -8.22 -6.10 16.60
N ASP A 153 -9.05 -6.34 17.61
CA ASP A 153 -8.64 -6.36 19.01
C ASP A 153 -7.62 -7.46 19.32
N ARG A 154 -7.84 -8.66 18.77
CA ARG A 154 -6.87 -9.77 18.84
C ARG A 154 -5.53 -9.42 18.21
N ILE A 155 -5.55 -8.81 17.02
CA ILE A 155 -4.34 -8.34 16.35
C ILE A 155 -3.62 -7.27 17.18
N ALA A 156 -4.35 -6.35 17.80
CA ALA A 156 -3.76 -5.32 18.66
C ALA A 156 -3.11 -5.93 19.92
N GLY A 157 -3.73 -6.95 20.51
CA GLY A 157 -3.16 -7.72 21.62
C GLY A 157 -1.87 -8.46 21.22
N ASP A 158 -1.89 -9.15 20.08
CA ASP A 158 -0.73 -9.87 19.56
C ASP A 158 0.42 -8.92 19.21
N LEU A 159 0.11 -7.75 18.62
CA LEU A 159 1.10 -6.75 18.23
C LEU A 159 1.87 -6.17 19.43
N ARG A 160 1.21 -6.07 20.60
CA ARG A 160 1.83 -5.57 21.83
C ARG A 160 2.89 -6.52 22.39
N ALA A 161 2.73 -7.82 22.16
CA ALA A 161 3.63 -8.86 22.67
C ALA A 161 4.62 -9.40 21.61
N SER A 162 4.40 -9.09 20.32
CA SER A 162 5.17 -9.66 19.21
C SER A 162 6.38 -8.83 18.79
N ASN A 163 7.41 -9.52 18.30
CA ASN A 163 8.51 -8.87 17.58
C ASN A 163 8.17 -8.72 16.10
N LEU A 164 8.87 -7.82 15.40
CA LEU A 164 8.64 -7.60 13.96
C LEU A 164 8.81 -8.90 13.14
N GLY A 165 9.76 -9.75 13.53
CA GLY A 165 9.96 -11.07 12.92
C GLY A 165 8.73 -11.97 13.01
N ASP A 166 8.05 -11.98 14.16
CA ASP A 166 6.86 -12.80 14.40
C ASP A 166 5.66 -12.30 13.58
N VAL A 167 5.53 -10.97 13.43
CA VAL A 167 4.50 -10.35 12.58
C VAL A 167 4.72 -10.75 11.12
N VAL A 168 5.95 -10.63 10.62
CA VAL A 168 6.29 -11.01 9.23
C VAL A 168 6.06 -12.51 8.99
N ALA A 169 6.43 -13.37 9.94
CA ALA A 169 6.20 -14.81 9.87
C ALA A 169 4.69 -15.15 9.85
N SER A 170 3.89 -14.44 10.65
CA SER A 170 2.44 -14.60 10.69
C SER A 170 1.76 -14.17 9.39
N VAL A 171 2.15 -13.02 8.84
CA VAL A 171 1.67 -12.53 7.53
C VAL A 171 2.05 -13.51 6.42
N THR A 172 3.29 -14.03 6.42
CA THR A 172 3.75 -15.02 5.44
C THR A 172 2.93 -16.32 5.53
N THR A 173 2.64 -16.77 6.74
CA THR A 173 1.80 -17.95 6.98
C THR A 173 0.37 -17.72 6.50
N PHE A 174 -0.20 -16.55 6.77
CA PHE A 174 -1.53 -16.17 6.30
C PHE A 174 -1.61 -16.13 4.77
N ALA A 175 -0.63 -15.48 4.11
CA ALA A 175 -0.55 -15.40 2.65
C ALA A 175 -0.52 -16.78 1.99
N ARG A 176 0.19 -17.75 2.60
CA ARG A 176 0.23 -19.13 2.12
C ARG A 176 -1.06 -19.91 2.37
N LYS A 177 -1.74 -19.66 3.49
CA LYS A 177 -3.01 -20.35 3.86
C LYS A 177 -4.21 -19.82 3.09
N GLN A 178 -4.27 -18.52 2.86
CA GLN A 178 -5.39 -17.82 2.25
C GLN A 178 -4.91 -16.84 1.18
N PRO A 179 -4.41 -17.32 0.03
CA PRO A 179 -3.88 -16.46 -1.02
C PRO A 179 -4.92 -15.45 -1.51
N VAL A 180 -6.18 -15.86 -1.68
CA VAL A 180 -7.27 -14.98 -2.12
C VAL A 180 -7.49 -13.80 -1.16
N ALA A 181 -7.53 -14.06 0.14
CA ALA A 181 -7.71 -13.01 1.14
C ALA A 181 -6.52 -12.06 1.20
N PHE A 182 -5.30 -12.59 1.05
CA PHE A 182 -4.08 -11.79 1.00
C PHE A 182 -4.03 -10.86 -0.22
N PHE A 183 -4.38 -11.35 -1.41
CA PHE A 183 -4.45 -10.50 -2.61
C PHE A 183 -5.53 -9.42 -2.48
N ALA A 184 -6.72 -9.78 -2.02
CA ALA A 184 -7.79 -8.80 -1.79
C ALA A 184 -7.37 -7.72 -0.79
N GLY A 185 -6.75 -8.13 0.32
CA GLY A 185 -6.21 -7.21 1.33
C GLY A 185 -5.09 -6.31 0.79
N SER A 186 -4.21 -6.84 -0.04
CA SER A 186 -3.10 -6.08 -0.65
C SER A 186 -3.61 -5.01 -1.61
N VAL A 187 -4.63 -5.32 -2.41
CA VAL A 187 -5.27 -4.34 -3.31
C VAL A 187 -5.93 -3.21 -2.50
N LEU A 188 -6.68 -3.56 -1.45
CA LEU A 188 -7.29 -2.57 -0.56
C LEU A 188 -6.24 -1.70 0.14
N ALA A 189 -5.19 -2.31 0.68
CA ALA A 189 -4.09 -1.60 1.31
C ALA A 189 -3.38 -0.66 0.32
N GLY A 190 -3.11 -1.12 -0.90
CA GLY A 190 -2.52 -0.32 -1.97
C GLY A 190 -3.41 0.87 -2.34
N PHE A 191 -4.72 0.69 -2.42
CA PHE A 191 -5.66 1.78 -2.67
C PHE A 191 -5.66 2.81 -1.54
N VAL A 192 -5.68 2.36 -0.27
CA VAL A 192 -5.63 3.25 0.89
C VAL A 192 -4.32 4.06 0.90
N LEU A 193 -3.18 3.41 0.66
CA LEU A 193 -1.88 4.07 0.57
C LEU A 193 -1.84 5.06 -0.59
N ALA A 194 -2.30 4.68 -1.79
CA ALA A 194 -2.39 5.56 -2.94
C ALA A 194 -3.29 6.77 -2.66
N ARG A 195 -4.42 6.55 -1.98
CA ARG A 195 -5.36 7.61 -1.61
C ARG A 195 -4.75 8.57 -0.58
N PHE A 196 -3.92 8.08 0.33
CA PHE A 196 -3.20 8.92 1.30
C PHE A 196 -2.12 9.75 0.59
N PHE A 197 -1.27 9.13 -0.23
CA PHE A 197 -0.24 9.84 -1.01
C PHE A 197 -0.81 10.84 -2.02
N LYS A 198 -1.98 10.58 -2.61
CA LYS A 198 -2.67 11.51 -3.52
C LYS A 198 -3.27 12.73 -2.81
N SER A 199 -3.23 12.78 -1.47
CA SER A 199 -3.92 13.80 -0.67
C SER A 199 -3.00 14.81 -0.01
N GLU A 200 -1.77 14.94 -0.46
CA GLU A 200 -0.97 16.11 -0.13
C GLU A 200 -1.38 17.23 -1.08
N PRO A 201 -2.19 18.23 -0.65
CA PRO A 201 -2.20 19.50 -1.37
C PRO A 201 -0.76 20.03 -1.31
N ALA A 202 -0.15 20.21 -2.48
CA ALA A 202 1.03 21.04 -2.59
C ALA A 202 0.68 22.37 -1.94
N HIS A 203 1.26 22.63 -0.77
CA HIS A 203 1.19 23.94 -0.16
C HIS A 203 1.97 24.84 -1.12
N GLU A 204 1.23 25.53 -1.99
CA GLU A 204 1.72 26.64 -2.74
C GLU A 204 2.38 27.57 -1.73
N VAL A 205 3.71 27.57 -1.74
CA VAL A 205 4.50 28.62 -1.14
C VAL A 205 4.15 29.84 -1.97
N VAL A 206 3.10 30.54 -1.55
CA VAL A 206 2.78 31.90 -1.97
C VAL A 206 4.07 32.68 -1.80
N ALA A 207 4.74 32.94 -2.92
CA ALA A 207 5.77 33.94 -3.02
C ALA A 207 5.13 35.25 -2.60
N ARG A 208 5.32 35.62 -1.33
CA ARG A 208 5.06 36.99 -0.89
C ARG A 208 6.10 37.85 -1.58
N ASP A 209 5.67 38.54 -2.63
CA ASP A 209 6.33 39.71 -3.16
C ASP A 209 6.68 40.64 -2.00
N THR A 210 7.97 40.74 -1.70
CA THR A 210 8.53 41.86 -0.95
C THR A 210 8.73 42.99 -1.93
N GLN A 211 7.70 43.80 -2.14
CA GLN A 211 7.84 45.07 -2.84
C GLN A 211 8.01 46.19 -1.80
N THR A 212 9.24 46.69 -1.70
CA THR A 212 9.59 48.00 -1.14
C THR A 212 9.40 49.08 -2.18
#